data_AF-A0A1Y5IA24-F1
#
_entry.id   AF-A0A1Y5IA24-F1
#
_cell.length_a   1.000
_cell.length_b   1.000
_cell.length_c   1.000
_cell.angle_alpha   90.00
_cell.angle_beta   90.00
_cell.angle_gamma   90.00
#
_symmetry.space_group_name_H-M   'P 1'
#
loop_
_entity.id
_entity.type
_entity.pdbx_description
1 polymer ?
#
loop_
_entity_poly.entity_id
_entity_poly.type
_entity_poly.pdbx_seq_one_letter_code
_entity_poly.pdbx_strand_id
1 'polypeptide(L)'
;MNDLSRRAESDATTRARTIGREEESDLGADRLLVDVANYVCGYEIKSRDAVKTCRFAILDFIACALRGSCDPSCAKLLGPIVPGMSVTIGAHVPGTEYYVDPVTAAFNSTTCARWLDYGDAFYGAEWTHPSDVIGAVLSVSEYVSRLRNERGLSVLSMRDVIVATIKAYEIVGVLALENSFNQIGVDHGVLTKAAVAAVTTSMLGGGRLEVMYATSQAFIDGSGLRCFRHYPCAGTRKGWAAGDAAARGVSLALMTMRGEMGYLCALSAPVWGFNDVFYRRQDIVLKRDFGEFIMENVVFKPSFPSEIHAQTAIEASFRLHPQIIHRVDEIHSIAVHTTRSAVRCIDKTGPLSGPADRDHCLQYAVAVALLYGNMTSDHYEDSVASDPRVDELRRKILIAENPQYSADYVDPDRRSCANSVQVHFKDRTSTNKFEVEYPIGHRRRRMDAFPALEKKFISSLHKKFPPERAGFIFERVTDAQVFDALTPMDFMELFNATPHPVLLPPMRAAPGVFDYTPIDNRASTLGLRLTDGNSARAVEAEAVQQA
;
A
#
# COMPACT_ATOMS: atom_id res chain seq x y z
N MET A 1 -5.14 11.56 -53.00
CA MET A 1 -5.61 12.57 -52.02
C MET A 1 -5.45 12.16 -50.56
N ASN A 2 -5.14 10.91 -50.20
CA ASN A 2 -5.15 10.45 -48.79
C ASN A 2 -3.80 10.48 -48.04
N ASP A 3 -2.69 10.84 -48.68
CA ASP A 3 -1.35 10.77 -48.06
C ASP A 3 -0.85 12.15 -47.59
N LEU A 4 -1.28 13.22 -48.27
CA LEU A 4 -0.98 14.60 -47.89
C LEU A 4 -1.79 15.06 -46.67
N SER A 5 -3.03 14.57 -46.51
CA SER A 5 -3.87 14.88 -45.35
C SER A 5 -3.36 14.22 -44.06
N ARG A 6 -2.88 12.97 -44.14
CA ARG A 6 -2.30 12.25 -42.98
C ARG A 6 -0.98 12.85 -42.51
N ARG A 7 -0.13 13.32 -43.43
CA ARG A 7 1.10 14.06 -43.08
C ARG A 7 0.79 15.42 -42.47
N ALA A 8 -0.22 16.13 -42.98
CA ALA A 8 -0.64 17.42 -42.41
C ALA A 8 -1.22 17.28 -40.99
N GLU A 9 -2.01 16.24 -40.71
CA GLU A 9 -2.50 15.94 -39.35
C GLU A 9 -1.37 15.51 -38.40
N SER A 10 -0.43 14.67 -38.86
CA SER A 10 0.78 14.29 -38.10
C SER A 10 1.66 15.48 -37.74
N ASP A 11 1.91 16.37 -38.71
CA ASP A 11 2.73 17.58 -38.51
C ASP A 11 2.01 18.62 -37.67
N ALA A 12 0.69 18.77 -37.80
CA ALA A 12 -0.11 19.65 -36.94
C ALA A 12 -0.16 19.17 -35.48
N THR A 13 -0.29 17.86 -35.27
CA THR A 13 -0.28 17.26 -33.92
C THR A 13 1.11 17.36 -33.28
N THR A 14 2.17 17.22 -34.08
CA THR A 14 3.55 17.39 -33.62
C THR A 14 3.85 18.86 -33.32
N ARG A 15 3.44 19.80 -34.19
CA ARG A 15 3.56 21.25 -33.94
C ARG A 15 2.76 21.71 -32.73
N ALA A 16 1.52 21.24 -32.53
CA ALA A 16 0.73 21.58 -31.35
C ALA A 16 1.36 21.05 -30.05
N ARG A 17 2.01 19.87 -30.10
CA ARG A 17 2.80 19.34 -28.98
C ARG A 17 4.08 20.14 -28.71
N THR A 18 4.75 20.64 -29.75
CA THR A 18 5.96 21.47 -29.61
C THR A 18 5.63 22.87 -29.13
N ILE A 19 4.59 23.52 -29.69
CA ILE A 19 4.14 24.87 -29.30
C ILE A 19 3.65 24.88 -27.85
N GLY A 20 2.87 23.87 -27.42
CA GLY A 20 2.45 23.76 -26.02
C GLY A 20 3.61 23.48 -25.03
N ARG A 21 4.71 22.88 -25.50
CA ARG A 21 5.93 22.68 -24.69
C ARG A 21 6.78 23.96 -24.57
N GLU A 22 6.78 24.82 -25.59
CA GLU A 22 7.50 26.09 -25.60
C GLU A 22 6.76 27.15 -24.77
N GLU A 23 5.44 27.32 -24.95
CA GLU A 23 4.62 28.30 -24.20
C GLU A 23 4.59 28.05 -22.68
N GLU A 24 4.63 26.78 -22.22
CA GLU A 24 4.69 26.44 -20.79
C GLU A 24 6.09 26.66 -20.18
N SER A 25 7.15 26.54 -20.99
CA SER A 25 8.52 26.87 -20.55
C SER A 25 8.76 28.38 -20.50
N ASP A 26 8.03 29.16 -21.30
CA ASP A 26 8.08 30.63 -21.33
C ASP A 26 7.54 31.28 -20.04
N LEU A 27 6.82 30.53 -19.19
CA LEU A 27 6.35 31.02 -17.89
C LEU A 27 7.44 31.03 -16.80
N GLY A 28 8.68 30.61 -17.11
CA GLY A 28 9.77 30.54 -16.14
C GLY A 28 9.57 29.46 -15.07
N ALA A 29 8.76 28.44 -15.37
CA ALA A 29 8.44 27.37 -14.44
C ALA A 29 9.59 26.35 -14.31
N ASP A 30 9.75 25.82 -13.10
CA ASP A 30 10.64 24.72 -12.82
C ASP A 30 10.31 23.55 -13.74
N ARG A 31 11.36 23.02 -14.38
CA ARG A 31 11.21 22.01 -15.43
C ARG A 31 10.42 20.78 -14.96
N LEU A 32 10.63 20.36 -13.71
CA LEU A 32 9.90 19.25 -13.11
C LEU A 32 8.38 19.46 -13.11
N LEU A 33 7.90 20.68 -12.80
CA LEU A 33 6.47 20.97 -12.78
C LEU A 33 5.87 20.82 -14.18
N VAL A 34 6.58 21.31 -15.19
CA VAL A 34 6.20 21.19 -16.62
C VAL A 34 6.17 19.72 -17.05
N ASP A 35 7.19 18.93 -16.69
CA ASP A 35 7.27 17.52 -17.06
C ASP A 35 6.17 16.68 -16.39
N VAL A 36 5.86 16.94 -15.11
CA VAL A 36 4.73 16.32 -14.40
C VAL A 36 3.40 16.66 -15.07
N ALA A 37 3.14 17.93 -15.36
CA ALA A 37 1.89 18.35 -15.99
C ALA A 37 1.70 17.76 -17.40
N ASN A 38 2.77 17.73 -18.20
CA ASN A 38 2.75 17.13 -19.52
C ASN A 38 2.51 15.61 -19.46
N TYR A 39 3.09 14.92 -18.49
CA TYR A 39 2.85 13.50 -18.28
C TYR A 39 1.41 13.23 -17.82
N VAL A 40 0.94 13.94 -16.79
CA VAL A 40 -0.40 13.74 -16.22
C VAL A 40 -1.49 14.05 -17.24
N CYS A 41 -1.41 15.17 -17.96
CA CYS A 41 -2.45 15.58 -18.91
C CYS A 41 -2.30 14.95 -20.30
N GLY A 42 -1.08 14.59 -20.71
CA GLY A 42 -0.77 14.25 -22.11
C GLY A 42 -0.30 12.82 -22.38
N TYR A 43 0.23 12.11 -21.40
CA TYR A 43 0.74 10.75 -21.63
C TYR A 43 -0.38 9.72 -21.65
N GLU A 44 -0.32 8.80 -22.61
CA GLU A 44 -1.26 7.70 -22.80
C GLU A 44 -0.63 6.40 -22.30
N ILE A 45 -1.32 5.70 -21.38
CA ILE A 45 -0.90 4.42 -20.80
C ILE A 45 -1.17 3.28 -21.81
N LYS A 46 -0.11 2.61 -22.25
CA LYS A 46 -0.15 1.61 -23.34
C LYS A 46 0.24 0.20 -22.89
N SER A 47 0.98 0.08 -21.79
CA SER A 47 1.50 -1.19 -21.28
C SER A 47 0.38 -2.03 -20.69
N ARG A 48 0.12 -3.18 -21.32
CA ARG A 48 -0.80 -4.20 -20.79
C ARG A 48 -0.31 -4.77 -19.46
N ASP A 49 1.01 -4.84 -19.27
CA ASP A 49 1.62 -5.35 -18.04
C ASP A 49 1.45 -4.36 -16.89
N ALA A 50 1.65 -3.05 -17.14
CA ALA A 50 1.37 -2.00 -16.17
C ALA A 50 -0.10 -2.01 -15.75
N VAL A 51 -1.02 -2.09 -16.72
CA VAL A 51 -2.47 -2.19 -16.47
C VAL A 51 -2.81 -3.41 -15.61
N LYS A 52 -2.30 -4.59 -15.98
CA LYS A 52 -2.55 -5.82 -15.22
C LYS A 52 -2.00 -5.70 -13.80
N THR A 53 -0.78 -5.23 -13.66
CA THR A 53 -0.12 -5.04 -12.36
C THR A 53 -0.86 -4.02 -11.49
N CYS A 54 -1.38 -2.95 -12.08
CA CYS A 54 -2.17 -1.95 -11.38
C CYS A 54 -3.48 -2.50 -10.81
N ARG A 55 -4.16 -3.44 -11.50
CA ARG A 55 -5.34 -4.11 -10.94
C ARG A 55 -4.97 -4.86 -9.66
N PHE A 56 -3.88 -5.64 -9.71
CA PHE A 56 -3.37 -6.33 -8.52
C PHE A 56 -2.95 -5.36 -7.42
N ALA A 57 -2.36 -4.20 -7.75
CA ALA A 57 -2.01 -3.18 -6.78
C ALA A 57 -3.24 -2.58 -6.07
N ILE A 58 -4.32 -2.32 -6.81
CA ILE A 58 -5.59 -1.85 -6.24
C ILE A 58 -6.21 -2.93 -5.33
N LEU A 59 -6.23 -4.20 -5.76
CA LEU A 59 -6.75 -5.29 -4.92
C LEU A 59 -5.89 -5.52 -3.67
N ASP A 60 -4.57 -5.41 -3.79
CA ASP A 60 -3.64 -5.49 -2.66
C ASP A 60 -3.82 -4.34 -1.67
N PHE A 61 -4.01 -3.12 -2.19
CA PHE A 61 -4.35 -1.95 -1.39
C PHE A 61 -5.65 -2.16 -0.61
N ILE A 62 -6.71 -2.63 -1.26
CA ILE A 62 -7.98 -2.94 -0.58
C ILE A 62 -7.78 -4.05 0.45
N ALA A 63 -7.04 -5.12 0.14
CA ALA A 63 -6.71 -6.17 1.10
C ALA A 63 -6.06 -5.61 2.37
N CYS A 64 -5.09 -4.71 2.18
CA CYS A 64 -4.41 -4.05 3.29
C CYS A 64 -5.35 -3.11 4.06
N ALA A 65 -6.19 -2.33 3.36
CA ALA A 65 -7.15 -1.43 3.99
C ALA A 65 -8.16 -2.17 4.87
N LEU A 66 -8.71 -3.29 4.37
CA LEU A 66 -9.62 -4.14 5.16
C LEU A 66 -8.95 -4.63 6.44
N ARG A 67 -7.69 -5.06 6.35
CA ARG A 67 -6.93 -5.52 7.52
C ARG A 67 -6.59 -4.40 8.50
N GLY A 68 -6.12 -3.26 8.00
CA GLY A 68 -5.78 -2.10 8.82
C GLY A 68 -6.99 -1.55 9.55
N SER A 69 -8.16 -1.49 8.90
CA SER A 69 -9.40 -1.02 9.54
C SER A 69 -9.85 -1.88 10.74
N CYS A 70 -9.37 -3.13 10.85
CA CYS A 70 -9.66 -4.01 11.98
C CYS A 70 -8.67 -3.85 13.14
N ASP A 71 -7.57 -3.13 12.97
CA ASP A 71 -6.61 -2.82 14.03
C ASP A 71 -7.14 -1.65 14.87
N PRO A 72 -7.38 -1.80 16.19
CA PRO A 72 -7.88 -0.72 17.05
C PRO A 72 -7.00 0.54 17.07
N SER A 73 -5.68 0.38 16.91
CA SER A 73 -4.75 1.50 16.86
C SER A 73 -4.83 2.28 15.55
N CYS A 74 -5.25 1.63 14.46
CA CYS A 74 -5.61 2.30 13.21
C CYS A 74 -7.00 2.92 13.32
N ALA A 75 -7.98 2.13 13.75
CA ALA A 75 -9.41 2.47 13.75
C ALA A 75 -9.72 3.76 14.52
N LYS A 76 -8.98 4.04 15.61
CA LYS A 76 -9.13 5.27 16.39
C LYS A 76 -8.81 6.57 15.64
N LEU A 77 -8.14 6.48 14.48
CA LEU A 77 -7.80 7.62 13.63
C LEU A 77 -8.81 7.82 12.50
N LEU A 78 -9.77 6.90 12.32
CA LEU A 78 -10.68 6.89 11.18
C LEU A 78 -11.98 7.63 11.50
N GLY A 79 -12.76 7.89 10.43
CA GLY A 79 -14.06 8.55 10.51
C GLY A 79 -14.00 10.02 10.14
N PRO A 80 -15.09 10.77 10.35
CA PRO A 80 -15.10 12.22 10.13
C PRO A 80 -14.21 12.92 11.16
N ILE A 81 -13.50 13.97 10.74
CA ILE A 81 -12.63 14.77 11.63
C ILE A 81 -13.40 15.28 12.86
N VAL A 82 -14.64 15.74 12.65
CA VAL A 82 -15.57 16.12 13.72
C VAL A 82 -16.67 15.06 13.81
N PRO A 83 -16.81 14.36 14.95
CA PRO A 83 -17.84 13.35 15.13
C PRO A 83 -19.25 13.87 14.84
N GLY A 84 -20.06 13.09 14.13
CA GLY A 84 -21.43 13.43 13.76
C GLY A 84 -21.56 14.31 12.50
N MET A 85 -20.46 14.77 11.89
CA MET A 85 -20.53 15.39 10.57
C MET A 85 -20.91 14.39 9.50
N SER A 86 -21.76 14.82 8.57
CA SER A 86 -22.14 14.08 7.37
C SER A 86 -21.90 14.92 6.13
N VAL A 87 -21.81 14.26 4.98
CA VAL A 87 -21.67 14.89 3.67
C VAL A 87 -22.76 14.39 2.74
N THR A 88 -23.23 15.24 1.83
CA THR A 88 -24.20 14.83 0.80
C THR A 88 -23.50 14.02 -0.31
N ILE A 89 -22.40 14.56 -0.82
CA ILE A 89 -21.57 13.92 -1.85
C ILE A 89 -20.18 13.73 -1.26
N GLY A 90 -19.81 12.47 -1.05
CA GLY A 90 -18.58 12.06 -0.41
C GLY A 90 -17.99 10.83 -1.07
N ALA A 91 -17.12 10.16 -0.33
CA ALA A 91 -16.51 8.90 -0.71
C ALA A 91 -16.50 7.93 0.48
N HIS A 92 -16.59 6.65 0.18
CA HIS A 92 -16.53 5.58 1.17
C HIS A 92 -15.08 5.27 1.57
N VAL A 93 -14.92 4.77 2.80
CA VAL A 93 -13.67 4.19 3.28
C VAL A 93 -13.82 2.65 3.27
N PRO A 94 -12.99 1.92 2.50
CA PRO A 94 -13.12 0.47 2.35
C PRO A 94 -13.12 -0.28 3.69
N GLY A 95 -14.07 -1.19 3.87
CA GLY A 95 -14.19 -1.98 5.09
C GLY A 95 -14.76 -1.22 6.28
N THR A 96 -15.36 -0.06 6.09
CA THR A 96 -16.00 0.70 7.18
C THR A 96 -17.40 1.17 6.77
N GLU A 97 -18.13 1.74 7.72
CA GLU A 97 -19.40 2.45 7.48
C GLU A 97 -19.19 3.93 7.12
N TYR A 98 -17.94 4.42 7.09
CA TYR A 98 -17.67 5.82 6.91
C TYR A 98 -17.89 6.29 5.47
N TYR A 99 -18.73 7.31 5.35
CA TYR A 99 -18.94 8.11 4.15
C TYR A 99 -18.65 9.57 4.48
N VAL A 100 -17.53 10.08 3.95
CA VAL A 100 -16.93 11.37 4.34
C VAL A 100 -16.48 12.16 3.11
N ASP A 101 -16.02 13.40 3.29
CA ASP A 101 -15.49 14.19 2.18
C ASP A 101 -14.23 13.52 1.55
N PRO A 102 -13.88 13.81 0.29
CA PRO A 102 -12.79 13.10 -0.40
C PRO A 102 -11.40 13.32 0.24
N VAL A 103 -11.17 14.39 1.00
CA VAL A 103 -9.90 14.61 1.71
C VAL A 103 -9.82 13.65 2.90
N THR A 104 -10.87 13.60 3.72
CA THR A 104 -10.94 12.68 4.87
C THR A 104 -10.98 11.21 4.41
N ALA A 105 -11.66 10.90 3.30
CA ALA A 105 -11.69 9.54 2.76
C ALA A 105 -10.31 9.09 2.26
N ALA A 106 -9.54 10.00 1.65
CA ALA A 106 -8.17 9.74 1.23
C ALA A 106 -7.26 9.46 2.44
N PHE A 107 -7.37 10.28 3.50
CA PHE A 107 -6.66 10.05 4.77
C PHE A 107 -6.97 8.66 5.34
N ASN A 108 -8.26 8.36 5.51
CA ASN A 108 -8.73 7.14 6.14
C ASN A 108 -8.32 5.90 5.33
N SER A 109 -8.57 5.90 4.02
CA SER A 109 -8.31 4.74 3.16
C SER A 109 -6.81 4.43 3.04
N THR A 110 -5.98 5.46 2.83
CA THR A 110 -4.52 5.28 2.75
C THR A 110 -3.94 4.91 4.12
N THR A 111 -4.44 5.49 5.22
CA THR A 111 -4.01 5.10 6.58
C THR A 111 -4.29 3.63 6.84
N CYS A 112 -5.51 3.15 6.54
CA CYS A 112 -5.85 1.74 6.66
C CYS A 112 -4.91 0.84 5.86
N ALA A 113 -4.65 1.18 4.59
CA ALA A 113 -3.80 0.36 3.72
C ALA A 113 -2.34 0.35 4.16
N ARG A 114 -1.80 1.49 4.60
CA ARG A 114 -0.39 1.61 5.00
C ARG A 114 -0.11 1.04 6.38
N TRP A 115 -1.12 0.95 7.25
CA TRP A 115 -0.99 0.69 8.69
C TRP A 115 -0.05 -0.46 9.04
N LEU A 116 -0.27 -1.63 8.43
CA LEU A 116 0.43 -2.89 8.73
C LEU A 116 1.73 -3.09 7.94
N ASP A 117 2.17 -2.09 7.18
CA ASP A 117 3.33 -2.18 6.27
C ASP A 117 3.26 -3.38 5.30
N TYR A 118 2.03 -3.71 4.88
CA TYR A 118 1.76 -4.91 4.09
C TYR A 118 1.51 -4.63 2.61
N GLY A 119 1.44 -3.36 2.21
CA GLY A 119 1.29 -2.95 0.81
C GLY A 119 2.55 -3.15 -0.02
N ASP A 120 2.52 -2.61 -1.23
CA ASP A 120 3.65 -2.65 -2.15
C ASP A 120 4.83 -1.78 -1.68
N ALA A 121 5.96 -1.90 -2.36
CA ALA A 121 7.14 -1.10 -2.13
C ALA A 121 7.87 -0.85 -3.46
N PHE A 122 8.57 0.29 -3.51
CA PHE A 122 9.51 0.60 -4.57
C PHE A 122 10.77 1.22 -3.97
N TYR A 123 11.93 0.69 -4.34
CA TYR A 123 13.22 1.10 -3.83
C TYR A 123 14.13 1.64 -4.94
N GLY A 124 14.46 2.93 -4.84
CA GLY A 124 15.54 3.59 -5.58
C GLY A 124 16.53 4.21 -4.59
N ALA A 125 17.03 5.41 -4.88
CA ALA A 125 17.75 6.23 -3.89
C ALA A 125 16.85 6.61 -2.69
N GLU A 126 15.54 6.70 -2.91
CA GLU A 126 14.51 6.78 -1.88
C GLU A 126 13.65 5.51 -1.84
N TRP A 127 13.18 5.16 -0.64
CA TRP A 127 12.22 4.08 -0.44
C TRP A 127 10.82 4.64 -0.34
N THR A 128 9.89 4.04 -1.08
CA THR A 128 8.52 4.51 -1.19
C THR A 128 7.54 3.35 -1.19
N HIS A 129 6.28 3.66 -0.89
CA HIS A 129 5.15 2.78 -1.11
C HIS A 129 4.23 3.48 -2.11
N PRO A 130 4.42 3.28 -3.44
CA PRO A 130 3.60 3.97 -4.43
C PRO A 130 2.10 3.72 -4.26
N SER A 131 1.69 2.59 -3.67
CA SER A 131 0.29 2.30 -3.31
C SER A 131 -0.37 3.33 -2.39
N ASP A 132 0.41 4.15 -1.68
CA ASP A 132 -0.12 5.18 -0.79
C ASP A 132 -1.00 6.22 -1.54
N VAL A 133 -0.83 6.35 -2.86
CA VAL A 133 -1.63 7.24 -3.71
C VAL A 133 -3.03 6.68 -4.02
N ILE A 134 -3.24 5.36 -3.90
CA ILE A 134 -4.48 4.69 -4.34
C ILE A 134 -5.69 5.18 -3.54
N GLY A 135 -5.54 5.40 -2.23
CA GLY A 135 -6.63 5.90 -1.40
C GLY A 135 -7.16 7.24 -1.88
N ALA A 136 -6.27 8.18 -2.21
CA ALA A 136 -6.65 9.45 -2.78
C ALA A 136 -7.30 9.32 -4.17
N VAL A 137 -6.73 8.48 -5.05
CA VAL A 137 -7.29 8.26 -6.39
C VAL A 137 -8.69 7.66 -6.29
N LEU A 138 -8.92 6.64 -5.44
CA LEU A 138 -10.23 6.03 -5.26
C LEU A 138 -11.24 7.03 -4.69
N SER A 139 -10.87 7.75 -3.62
CA SER A 139 -11.75 8.73 -2.97
C SER A 139 -12.16 9.86 -3.91
N VAL A 140 -11.22 10.42 -4.68
CA VAL A 140 -11.53 11.46 -5.66
C VAL A 140 -12.33 10.90 -6.84
N SER A 141 -12.03 9.68 -7.30
CA SER A 141 -12.78 9.04 -8.40
C SER A 141 -14.24 8.81 -8.05
N GLU A 142 -14.52 8.33 -6.83
CA GLU A 142 -15.88 8.14 -6.35
C GLU A 142 -16.61 9.49 -6.22
N TYR A 143 -15.98 10.47 -5.55
CA TYR A 143 -16.54 11.81 -5.38
C TYR A 143 -16.89 12.48 -6.72
N VAL A 144 -15.96 12.48 -7.68
CA VAL A 144 -16.16 13.06 -9.02
C VAL A 144 -17.26 12.30 -9.76
N SER A 145 -17.29 10.96 -9.66
CA SER A 145 -18.32 10.15 -10.31
C SER A 145 -19.70 10.44 -9.76
N ARG A 146 -19.86 10.58 -8.43
CA ARG A 146 -21.13 10.97 -7.81
C ARG A 146 -21.58 12.36 -8.27
N LEU A 147 -20.68 13.34 -8.26
CA LEU A 147 -20.97 14.71 -8.72
C LEU A 147 -21.39 14.75 -10.19
N ARG A 148 -20.72 13.97 -11.06
CA ARG A 148 -21.07 13.87 -12.48
C ARG A 148 -22.42 13.19 -12.67
N ASN A 149 -22.68 12.12 -11.93
CA ASN A 149 -23.93 11.37 -12.00
C ASN A 149 -25.15 12.23 -11.62
N GLU A 150 -25.06 13.04 -10.56
CA GLU A 150 -26.12 13.98 -10.17
C GLU A 150 -26.44 15.02 -11.27
N ARG A 151 -25.47 15.31 -12.13
CA ARG A 151 -25.61 16.24 -13.26
C ARG A 151 -25.96 15.55 -14.58
N GLY A 152 -26.21 14.23 -14.57
CA GLY A 152 -26.47 13.45 -15.78
C GLY A 152 -25.27 13.35 -16.73
N LEU A 153 -24.05 13.50 -16.22
CA LEU A 153 -22.80 13.40 -16.99
C LEU A 153 -22.21 11.99 -16.92
N SER A 154 -21.33 11.66 -17.85
CA SER A 154 -20.60 10.39 -17.84
C SER A 154 -19.71 10.27 -16.61
N VAL A 155 -19.88 9.18 -15.87
CA VAL A 155 -19.07 8.85 -14.69
C VAL A 155 -17.72 8.26 -15.11
N LEU A 156 -16.77 8.26 -14.19
CA LEU A 156 -15.49 7.58 -14.41
C LEU A 156 -15.71 6.06 -14.36
N SER A 157 -14.77 5.33 -14.94
CA SER A 157 -14.65 3.88 -14.86
C SER A 157 -13.44 3.49 -14.00
N MET A 158 -13.37 2.24 -13.56
CA MET A 158 -12.16 1.70 -12.94
C MET A 158 -10.97 1.67 -13.92
N ARG A 159 -11.21 1.71 -15.24
CA ARG A 159 -10.14 1.94 -16.22
C ARG A 159 -9.49 3.32 -16.06
N ASP A 160 -10.28 4.36 -15.77
CA ASP A 160 -9.76 5.71 -15.49
C ASP A 160 -8.98 5.73 -14.16
N VAL A 161 -9.45 4.99 -13.15
CA VAL A 161 -8.75 4.78 -11.87
C VAL A 161 -7.38 4.13 -12.09
N ILE A 162 -7.30 3.09 -12.92
CA ILE A 162 -6.03 2.44 -13.29
C ILE A 162 -5.06 3.44 -13.91
N VAL A 163 -5.54 4.24 -14.88
CA VAL A 163 -4.69 5.22 -15.58
C VAL A 163 -4.15 6.28 -14.61
N ALA A 164 -5.01 6.83 -13.76
CA ALA A 164 -4.62 7.79 -12.73
C ALA A 164 -3.62 7.19 -11.74
N THR A 165 -3.85 5.95 -11.31
CA THR A 165 -2.97 5.23 -10.38
C THR A 165 -1.59 5.00 -10.98
N ILE A 166 -1.50 4.52 -12.22
CA ILE A 166 -0.21 4.32 -12.91
C ILE A 166 0.56 5.64 -13.00
N LYS A 167 -0.13 6.74 -13.32
CA LYS A 167 0.50 8.06 -13.40
C LYS A 167 1.04 8.52 -12.03
N ALA A 168 0.27 8.34 -10.97
CA ALA A 168 0.71 8.70 -9.63
C ALA A 168 1.91 7.84 -9.18
N TYR A 169 1.87 6.53 -9.46
CA TYR A 169 2.99 5.61 -9.21
C TYR A 169 4.26 6.07 -9.91
N GLU A 170 4.15 6.42 -11.20
CA GLU A 170 5.29 6.83 -12.01
C GLU A 170 5.95 8.09 -11.44
N ILE A 171 5.15 9.09 -11.04
CA ILE A 171 5.68 10.33 -10.44
C ILE A 171 6.44 10.02 -9.15
N VAL A 172 5.84 9.25 -8.23
CA VAL A 172 6.50 8.88 -6.96
C VAL A 172 7.79 8.13 -7.21
N GLY A 173 7.73 7.07 -8.02
CA GLY A 173 8.84 6.15 -8.17
C GLY A 173 9.98 6.72 -9.02
N VAL A 174 9.69 7.47 -10.10
CA VAL A 174 10.73 8.10 -10.92
C VAL A 174 11.49 9.15 -10.12
N LEU A 175 10.79 9.95 -9.32
CA LEU A 175 11.44 10.87 -8.39
C LEU A 175 12.27 10.14 -7.33
N ALA A 176 11.80 8.98 -6.84
CA ALA A 176 12.54 8.18 -5.87
C ALA A 176 13.80 7.48 -6.43
N LEU A 177 14.00 7.43 -7.76
CA LEU A 177 15.13 6.71 -8.35
C LEU A 177 16.49 7.28 -7.93
N GLU A 178 16.67 8.60 -7.95
CA GLU A 178 17.94 9.28 -7.65
C GLU A 178 17.82 10.30 -6.51
N ASN A 179 16.60 10.73 -6.16
CA ASN A 179 16.41 11.78 -5.17
C ASN A 179 16.21 11.19 -3.78
N SER A 180 17.29 11.13 -2.98
CA SER A 180 17.27 10.55 -1.63
C SER A 180 16.94 11.58 -0.54
N PHE A 181 15.68 11.65 -0.11
CA PHE A 181 15.28 12.51 1.01
C PHE A 181 15.61 11.86 2.37
N ASN A 182 15.75 10.52 2.43
CA ASN A 182 16.20 9.79 3.61
C ASN A 182 17.58 10.22 4.10
N GLN A 183 18.52 10.45 3.19
CA GLN A 183 19.88 10.87 3.53
C GLN A 183 19.96 12.26 4.18
N ILE A 184 18.90 13.06 4.05
CA ILE A 184 18.86 14.43 4.56
C ILE A 184 17.81 14.65 5.66
N GLY A 185 17.09 13.61 6.08
CA GLY A 185 16.17 13.65 7.23
C GLY A 185 14.71 14.05 6.93
N VAL A 186 14.38 14.28 5.66
CA VAL A 186 13.04 14.68 5.15
C VAL A 186 12.17 13.53 4.63
N ASP A 187 11.04 13.18 5.24
CA ASP A 187 10.22 12.00 4.89
C ASP A 187 9.79 11.90 3.42
N HIS A 188 9.65 10.68 2.89
CA HIS A 188 9.29 10.45 1.49
C HIS A 188 7.85 10.89 1.14
N GLY A 189 7.02 11.21 2.14
CA GLY A 189 5.64 11.66 1.93
C GLY A 189 5.49 12.88 1.02
N VAL A 190 6.53 13.69 0.84
CA VAL A 190 6.53 14.80 -0.16
C VAL A 190 6.27 14.29 -1.58
N LEU A 191 6.81 13.13 -1.94
CA LEU A 191 6.60 12.53 -3.27
C LEU A 191 5.15 12.10 -3.46
N THR A 192 4.57 11.43 -2.46
CA THR A 192 3.16 11.05 -2.45
C THR A 192 2.26 12.27 -2.55
N LYS A 193 2.54 13.32 -1.76
CA LYS A 193 1.76 14.58 -1.76
C LYS A 193 1.77 15.23 -3.15
N ALA A 194 2.95 15.36 -3.77
CA ALA A 194 3.09 15.96 -5.10
C ALA A 194 2.41 15.12 -6.20
N ALA A 195 2.59 13.81 -6.19
CA ALA A 195 1.95 12.91 -7.16
C ALA A 195 0.41 12.93 -7.04
N VAL A 196 -0.11 12.89 -5.81
CA VAL A 196 -1.55 12.96 -5.55
C VAL A 196 -2.11 14.32 -5.97
N ALA A 197 -1.46 15.43 -5.60
CA ALA A 197 -1.90 16.77 -6.00
C ALA A 197 -1.97 16.88 -7.53
N ALA A 198 -0.95 16.41 -8.25
CA ALA A 198 -0.91 16.45 -9.70
C ALA A 198 -2.06 15.64 -10.35
N VAL A 199 -2.17 14.36 -10.00
CA VAL A 199 -3.14 13.45 -10.64
C VAL A 199 -4.57 13.79 -10.26
N THR A 200 -4.83 14.11 -8.99
CA THR A 200 -6.21 14.43 -8.55
C THR A 200 -6.69 15.77 -9.09
N THR A 201 -5.80 16.75 -9.31
CA THR A 201 -6.15 18.00 -10.01
C THR A 201 -6.64 17.73 -11.43
N SER A 202 -5.95 16.85 -12.17
CA SER A 202 -6.41 16.45 -13.51
C SER A 202 -7.73 15.68 -13.47
N MET A 203 -7.93 14.79 -12.50
CA MET A 203 -9.21 14.07 -12.32
C MET A 203 -10.39 15.00 -12.00
N LEU A 204 -10.13 16.10 -11.30
CA LEU A 204 -11.11 17.16 -11.02
C LEU A 204 -11.39 18.06 -12.24
N GLY A 205 -10.69 17.84 -13.37
CA GLY A 205 -10.87 18.58 -14.62
C GLY A 205 -9.85 19.71 -14.83
N GLY A 206 -8.82 19.82 -14.00
CA GLY A 206 -7.73 20.78 -14.18
C GLY A 206 -6.88 20.48 -15.42
N GLY A 207 -6.45 21.54 -16.10
CA GLY A 207 -5.50 21.47 -17.20
C GLY A 207 -4.06 21.44 -16.72
N ARG A 208 -3.11 21.62 -17.64
CA ARG A 208 -1.67 21.58 -17.31
C ARG A 208 -1.27 22.67 -16.33
N LEU A 209 -1.82 23.88 -16.47
CA LEU A 209 -1.52 24.99 -15.57
C LEU A 209 -1.99 24.69 -14.14
N GLU A 210 -3.22 24.18 -13.96
CA GLU A 210 -3.71 23.79 -12.65
C GLU A 210 -2.88 22.63 -12.06
N VAL A 211 -2.47 21.65 -12.88
CA VAL A 211 -1.58 20.58 -12.42
C VAL A 211 -0.23 21.13 -11.96
N MET A 212 0.36 22.07 -12.69
CA MET A 212 1.60 22.76 -12.28
C MET A 212 1.39 23.52 -10.96
N TYR A 213 0.27 24.23 -10.82
CA TYR A 213 -0.05 24.99 -9.62
C TYR A 213 -0.21 24.08 -8.40
N ALA A 214 -1.02 23.04 -8.48
CA ALA A 214 -1.20 22.10 -7.39
C ALA A 214 0.10 21.37 -7.01
N THR A 215 0.90 20.97 -8.01
CA THR A 215 2.19 20.32 -7.78
C THR A 215 3.18 21.28 -7.12
N SER A 216 3.23 22.53 -7.55
CA SER A 216 4.08 23.56 -6.92
C SER A 216 3.69 23.82 -5.47
N GLN A 217 2.38 23.91 -5.18
CA GLN A 217 1.86 24.04 -3.83
C GLN A 217 2.28 22.85 -2.96
N ALA A 218 2.27 21.62 -3.50
CA ALA A 218 2.70 20.44 -2.75
C ALA A 218 4.18 20.47 -2.35
N PHE A 219 5.06 21.05 -3.17
CA PHE A 219 6.47 21.23 -2.80
C PHE A 219 6.67 22.34 -1.76
N ILE A 220 5.99 23.48 -1.88
CA ILE A 220 6.14 24.59 -0.91
C ILE A 220 5.43 24.34 0.42
N ASP A 221 4.47 23.42 0.48
CA ASP A 221 3.77 23.00 1.70
C ASP A 221 4.70 22.39 2.76
N GLY A 222 5.97 22.22 2.40
CA GLY A 222 7.00 21.67 3.25
C GLY A 222 6.95 20.16 3.32
N SER A 223 8.04 19.59 3.84
CA SER A 223 8.16 18.15 4.00
C SER A 223 8.26 17.77 5.48
N GLY A 224 7.60 16.66 5.82
CA GLY A 224 7.65 16.12 7.17
C GLY A 224 9.06 15.64 7.53
N LEU A 225 9.41 15.68 8.82
CA LEU A 225 10.58 14.96 9.33
C LEU A 225 10.29 13.45 9.34
N ARG A 226 11.33 12.62 9.27
CA ARG A 226 11.17 11.15 9.37
C ARG A 226 11.58 10.52 10.70
N CYS A 227 11.78 11.30 11.76
CA CYS A 227 12.22 10.78 13.06
C CYS A 227 11.31 9.65 13.59
N PHE A 228 10.01 9.68 13.27
CA PHE A 228 9.04 8.63 13.64
C PHE A 228 9.29 7.26 12.98
N ARG A 229 10.25 7.15 12.06
CA ARG A 229 10.68 5.87 11.46
C ARG A 229 11.95 5.31 12.09
N HIS A 230 12.64 6.08 12.93
CA HIS A 230 13.97 5.74 13.45
C HIS A 230 14.00 5.77 14.97
N TYR A 231 14.81 4.90 15.57
CA TYR A 231 15.12 4.95 17.00
C TYR A 231 15.75 6.31 17.37
N PRO A 232 15.43 6.90 18.54
CA PRO A 232 14.52 6.41 19.59
C PRO A 232 13.05 6.86 19.41
N CYS A 233 12.71 7.51 18.30
CA CYS A 233 11.39 8.12 18.08
C CYS A 233 10.42 7.24 17.26
N ALA A 234 10.80 6.00 16.92
CA ALA A 234 10.00 5.10 16.11
C ALA A 234 8.59 4.93 16.71
N GLY A 235 7.55 5.14 15.89
CA GLY A 235 6.17 5.14 16.39
C GLY A 235 5.12 5.06 15.29
N THR A 236 3.85 5.10 15.70
CA THR A 236 2.69 4.82 14.81
C THR A 236 2.48 5.86 13.72
N ARG A 237 3.10 7.04 13.79
CA ARG A 237 3.08 8.02 12.67
C ARG A 237 3.59 7.43 11.36
N LYS A 238 4.48 6.42 11.40
CA LYS A 238 4.89 5.71 10.19
C LYS A 238 3.72 5.04 9.45
N GLY A 239 2.68 4.64 10.18
CA GLY A 239 1.50 3.94 9.65
C GLY A 239 0.43 4.88 9.05
N TRP A 240 0.48 6.18 9.35
CA TRP A 240 -0.50 7.17 8.87
C TRP A 240 0.09 8.39 8.17
N ALA A 241 1.41 8.60 8.20
CA ALA A 241 2.06 9.72 7.50
C ALA A 241 1.79 9.75 5.99
N ALA A 242 1.64 8.57 5.37
CA ALA A 242 1.23 8.45 3.98
C ALA A 242 -0.22 8.90 3.74
N GLY A 243 -1.14 8.56 4.66
CA GLY A 243 -2.53 9.02 4.61
C GLY A 243 -2.64 10.53 4.75
N ASP A 244 -1.85 11.12 5.64
CA ASP A 244 -1.72 12.58 5.80
C ASP A 244 -1.22 13.24 4.51
N ALA A 245 -0.16 12.70 3.89
CA ALA A 245 0.37 13.20 2.62
C ALA A 245 -0.64 13.09 1.47
N ALA A 246 -1.35 11.96 1.35
CA ALA A 246 -2.37 11.73 0.34
C ALA A 246 -3.55 12.69 0.51
N ALA A 247 -4.08 12.85 1.73
CA ALA A 247 -5.15 13.80 2.02
C ALA A 247 -4.71 15.24 1.73
N ARG A 248 -3.48 15.60 2.08
CA ARG A 248 -2.95 16.94 1.78
C ARG A 248 -2.87 17.19 0.27
N GLY A 249 -2.45 16.20 -0.52
CA GLY A 249 -2.46 16.30 -1.98
C GLY A 249 -3.86 16.58 -2.56
N VAL A 250 -4.89 15.86 -2.07
CA VAL A 250 -6.29 16.09 -2.47
C VAL A 250 -6.76 17.50 -2.05
N SER A 251 -6.40 17.93 -0.84
CA SER A 251 -6.74 19.27 -0.33
C SER A 251 -6.18 20.39 -1.22
N LEU A 252 -4.90 20.26 -1.62
CA LEU A 252 -4.23 21.22 -2.50
C LEU A 252 -4.82 21.23 -3.91
N ALA A 253 -5.18 20.06 -4.44
CA ALA A 253 -5.90 19.95 -5.71
C ALA A 253 -7.25 20.70 -5.64
N LEU A 254 -8.04 20.49 -4.59
CA LEU A 254 -9.31 21.19 -4.39
C LEU A 254 -9.14 22.71 -4.19
N MET A 255 -8.07 23.17 -3.53
CA MET A 255 -7.73 24.59 -3.43
C MET A 255 -7.43 25.19 -4.82
N THR A 256 -6.59 24.51 -5.59
CA THR A 256 -6.22 24.92 -6.95
C THR A 256 -7.44 25.00 -7.87
N MET A 257 -8.34 24.02 -7.81
CA MET A 257 -9.59 24.02 -8.59
C MET A 257 -10.57 25.13 -8.20
N ARG A 258 -10.38 25.81 -7.05
CA ARG A 258 -11.13 27.03 -6.69
C ARG A 258 -10.48 28.32 -7.21
N GLY A 259 -9.39 28.22 -7.98
CA GLY A 259 -8.68 29.35 -8.55
C GLY A 259 -7.45 29.81 -7.75
N GLU A 260 -6.95 29.01 -6.81
CA GLU A 260 -5.71 29.33 -6.10
C GLU A 260 -4.51 29.31 -7.05
N MET A 261 -3.60 30.27 -6.88
CA MET A 261 -2.43 30.40 -7.75
C MET A 261 -1.34 29.35 -7.44
N GLY A 262 -0.43 29.15 -8.39
CA GLY A 262 0.77 28.33 -8.19
C GLY A 262 2.05 29.14 -8.03
N TYR A 263 3.12 28.44 -7.71
CA TYR A 263 4.47 28.98 -7.48
C TYR A 263 5.43 28.32 -8.45
N LEU A 264 5.55 28.90 -9.64
CA LEU A 264 6.23 28.27 -10.76
C LEU A 264 7.73 28.02 -10.51
N CYS A 265 8.36 28.73 -9.57
CA CYS A 265 9.75 28.52 -9.14
C CYS A 265 9.85 27.84 -7.75
N ALA A 266 8.84 27.05 -7.35
CA ALA A 266 8.75 26.41 -6.03
C ALA A 266 9.99 25.60 -5.63
N LEU A 267 10.71 25.05 -6.59
CA LEU A 267 11.93 24.26 -6.39
C LEU A 267 13.17 25.14 -6.40
N SER A 268 13.35 25.95 -7.46
CA SER A 268 14.60 26.65 -7.75
C SER A 268 14.74 28.05 -7.17
N ALA A 269 13.69 28.61 -6.56
CA ALA A 269 13.76 29.96 -5.98
C ALA A 269 14.95 30.09 -5.01
N PRO A 270 15.87 31.06 -5.22
CA PRO A 270 17.04 31.20 -4.35
C PRO A 270 16.62 31.46 -2.90
N VAL A 271 17.29 30.79 -1.95
CA VAL A 271 17.06 30.88 -0.50
C VAL A 271 15.74 30.24 -0.02
N TRP A 272 14.65 30.37 -0.79
CA TRP A 272 13.29 30.02 -0.34
C TRP A 272 12.69 28.80 -1.04
N GLY A 273 13.29 28.36 -2.13
CA GLY A 273 12.85 27.20 -2.91
C GLY A 273 13.12 25.89 -2.18
N PHE A 274 12.36 24.87 -2.56
CA PHE A 274 12.46 23.52 -1.98
C PHE A 274 13.89 22.97 -2.04
N ASN A 275 14.60 23.20 -3.16
CA ASN A 275 15.95 22.69 -3.36
C ASN A 275 16.91 23.25 -2.30
N ASP A 276 16.86 24.56 -2.05
CA ASP A 276 17.70 25.24 -1.07
C ASP A 276 17.33 24.89 0.37
N VAL A 277 16.02 24.88 0.68
CA VAL A 277 15.52 24.75 2.06
C VAL A 277 15.49 23.28 2.52
N PHE A 278 14.90 22.40 1.72
CA PHE A 278 14.66 21.00 2.11
C PHE A 278 15.65 20.04 1.48
N TYR A 279 16.18 20.33 0.29
CA TYR A 279 17.06 19.43 -0.46
C TYR A 279 18.55 19.82 -0.42
N ARG A 280 18.95 20.62 0.59
CA ARG A 280 20.36 21.00 0.85
C ARG A 280 21.07 21.60 -0.37
N ARG A 281 20.38 22.47 -1.12
CA ARG A 281 20.89 23.13 -2.33
C ARG A 281 21.29 22.14 -3.43
N GLN A 282 20.63 20.98 -3.45
CA GLN A 282 20.68 20.03 -4.56
C GLN A 282 19.45 20.19 -5.42
N ASP A 283 19.58 19.91 -6.71
CA ASP A 283 18.44 19.89 -7.62
C ASP A 283 17.78 18.52 -7.63
N ILE A 284 16.45 18.51 -7.76
CA ILE A 284 15.71 17.28 -8.06
C ILE A 284 16.05 16.84 -9.49
N VAL A 285 16.49 15.59 -9.63
CA VAL A 285 16.92 15.01 -10.91
C VAL A 285 15.94 13.94 -11.38
N LEU A 286 15.58 13.97 -12.67
CA LEU A 286 14.86 12.88 -13.33
C LEU A 286 15.86 11.99 -14.07
N LYS A 287 16.07 10.76 -13.58
CA LYS A 287 16.92 9.76 -14.27
C LYS A 287 16.32 9.29 -15.59
N ARG A 288 15.00 9.43 -15.73
CA ARG A 288 14.23 8.98 -16.87
C ARG A 288 12.97 9.83 -17.01
N ASP A 289 12.46 9.89 -18.23
CA ASP A 289 11.14 10.43 -18.50
C ASP A 289 10.06 9.57 -17.82
N PHE A 290 8.95 10.21 -17.46
CA PHE A 290 7.77 9.51 -16.95
C PHE A 290 7.15 8.63 -18.04
N GLY A 291 6.88 7.37 -17.70
CA GLY A 291 6.18 6.41 -18.56
C GLY A 291 5.31 5.47 -17.73
N GLU A 292 5.66 4.19 -17.71
CA GLU A 292 4.90 3.12 -17.01
C GLU A 292 5.82 2.19 -16.21
N PHE A 293 7.09 2.59 -16.04
CA PHE A 293 8.16 1.77 -15.52
C PHE A 293 7.93 1.36 -14.06
N ILE A 294 7.45 2.29 -13.24
CA ILE A 294 7.27 2.04 -11.81
C ILE A 294 6.21 0.98 -11.58
N MET A 295 5.07 1.08 -12.27
CA MET A 295 4.01 0.08 -12.14
C MET A 295 4.48 -1.31 -12.61
N GLU A 296 5.24 -1.39 -13.71
CA GLU A 296 5.79 -2.66 -14.20
C GLU A 296 6.78 -3.31 -13.21
N ASN A 297 7.49 -2.50 -12.42
CA ASN A 297 8.61 -2.94 -11.58
C ASN A 297 8.34 -2.79 -10.07
N VAL A 298 7.11 -2.53 -9.66
CA VAL A 298 6.73 -2.44 -8.23
C VAL A 298 6.89 -3.80 -7.55
N VAL A 299 7.20 -3.83 -6.25
CA VAL A 299 7.39 -5.07 -5.50
C VAL A 299 6.27 -5.22 -4.48
N PHE A 300 5.54 -6.33 -4.54
CA PHE A 300 4.46 -6.61 -3.60
C PHE A 300 4.96 -7.36 -2.36
N LYS A 301 4.14 -7.35 -1.29
CA LYS A 301 4.32 -8.21 -0.11
C LYS A 301 3.13 -9.17 0.01
N PRO A 302 3.07 -10.23 -0.81
CA PRO A 302 1.86 -11.05 -0.90
C PRO A 302 1.71 -12.06 0.26
N SER A 303 2.82 -12.48 0.88
CA SER A 303 2.81 -13.66 1.75
C SER A 303 2.80 -13.35 3.25
N PHE A 304 3.51 -12.31 3.70
CA PHE A 304 3.59 -11.96 5.12
C PHE A 304 4.02 -10.50 5.36
N PRO A 305 3.49 -9.83 6.41
CA PRO A 305 3.79 -8.43 6.71
C PRO A 305 5.19 -8.33 7.30
N SER A 306 6.07 -7.61 6.63
CA SER A 306 7.39 -7.23 7.14
C SER A 306 7.96 -6.10 6.29
N GLU A 307 8.96 -5.40 6.83
CA GLU A 307 9.78 -4.47 6.06
C GLU A 307 10.38 -5.17 4.80
N ILE A 308 10.45 -4.47 3.66
CA ILE A 308 10.72 -5.12 2.36
C ILE A 308 12.10 -5.81 2.33
N HIS A 309 13.09 -5.26 3.02
CA HIS A 309 14.45 -5.80 3.09
C HIS A 309 14.56 -7.10 3.90
N ALA A 310 13.54 -7.43 4.71
CA ALA A 310 13.48 -8.68 5.45
C ALA A 310 12.80 -9.83 4.67
N GLN A 311 12.08 -9.55 3.58
CA GLN A 311 11.21 -10.54 2.91
C GLN A 311 11.96 -11.82 2.50
N THR A 312 13.09 -11.68 1.81
CA THR A 312 13.88 -12.83 1.35
C THR A 312 14.60 -13.56 2.49
N ALA A 313 14.94 -12.86 3.58
CA ALA A 313 15.48 -13.50 4.78
C ALA A 313 14.43 -14.38 5.48
N ILE A 314 13.18 -13.92 5.53
CA ILE A 314 12.05 -14.70 6.03
C ILE A 314 11.79 -15.90 5.12
N GLU A 315 11.78 -15.73 3.80
CA GLU A 315 11.64 -16.85 2.85
C GLU A 315 12.74 -17.92 3.04
N ALA A 316 14.00 -17.50 3.17
CA ALA A 316 15.11 -18.40 3.47
C ALA A 316 14.94 -19.10 4.82
N SER A 317 14.45 -18.38 5.84
CA SER A 317 14.21 -18.92 7.17
C SER A 317 13.07 -19.96 7.19
N PHE A 318 12.01 -19.77 6.41
CA PHE A 318 10.95 -20.80 6.27
C PHE A 318 11.46 -22.10 5.65
N ARG A 319 12.43 -22.04 4.73
CA ARG A 319 13.08 -23.24 4.20
C ARG A 319 13.91 -23.98 5.25
N LEU A 320 14.48 -23.23 6.18
CA LEU A 320 15.30 -23.76 7.27
C LEU A 320 14.47 -24.28 8.44
N HIS A 321 13.30 -23.71 8.72
CA HIS A 321 12.46 -24.03 9.87
C HIS A 321 12.31 -25.54 10.17
N PRO A 322 11.99 -26.43 9.21
CA PRO A 322 11.85 -27.87 9.48
C PRO A 322 13.13 -28.55 10.00
N GLN A 323 14.30 -28.01 9.66
CA GLN A 323 15.60 -28.52 10.12
C GLN A 323 15.99 -27.95 11.49
N ILE A 324 15.34 -26.86 11.91
CA ILE A 324 15.74 -26.05 13.07
C ILE A 324 14.85 -26.28 14.28
N ILE A 325 13.52 -26.38 14.08
CA ILE A 325 12.55 -26.30 15.18
C ILE A 325 12.74 -27.37 16.28
N HIS A 326 13.31 -28.53 15.93
CA HIS A 326 13.53 -29.63 16.86
C HIS A 326 14.89 -29.57 17.60
N ARG A 327 15.75 -28.61 17.27
CA ARG A 327 17.11 -28.48 17.85
C ARG A 327 17.55 -27.02 18.02
N VAL A 328 16.61 -26.14 18.35
CA VAL A 328 16.82 -24.69 18.50
C VAL A 328 17.88 -24.38 19.58
N ASP A 329 17.87 -25.15 20.66
CA ASP A 329 18.81 -25.06 21.77
C ASP A 329 20.24 -25.48 21.38
N GLU A 330 20.41 -26.24 20.30
CA GLU A 330 21.71 -26.63 19.76
C GLU A 330 22.33 -25.55 18.86
N ILE A 331 21.62 -24.45 18.56
CA ILE A 331 22.15 -23.37 17.74
C ILE A 331 23.27 -22.63 18.46
N HIS A 332 24.41 -22.51 17.77
CA HIS A 332 25.55 -21.69 18.17
C HIS A 332 25.46 -20.28 17.59
N SER A 333 25.30 -20.14 16.28
CA SER A 333 25.16 -18.86 15.58
C SER A 333 24.31 -18.96 14.32
N ILE A 334 23.78 -17.83 13.85
CA ILE A 334 23.02 -17.71 12.61
C ILE A 334 23.68 -16.61 11.78
N ALA A 335 24.24 -16.97 10.63
CA ALA A 335 24.83 -16.02 9.69
C ALA A 335 23.77 -15.50 8.72
N VAL A 336 23.60 -14.18 8.65
CA VAL A 336 22.71 -13.50 7.71
C VAL A 336 23.54 -12.55 6.85
N HIS A 337 23.64 -12.84 5.55
CA HIS A 337 24.24 -11.89 4.61
C HIS A 337 23.13 -11.12 3.89
N THR A 338 23.26 -9.80 3.81
CA THR A 338 22.19 -8.91 3.31
C THR A 338 22.75 -7.71 2.55
N THR A 339 21.88 -6.79 2.13
CA THR A 339 22.23 -5.54 1.44
C THR A 339 22.66 -4.45 2.44
N ARG A 340 23.40 -3.44 1.97
CA ARG A 340 23.70 -2.23 2.76
C ARG A 340 22.46 -1.52 3.27
N SER A 341 21.40 -1.49 2.45
CA SER A 341 20.12 -0.89 2.82
C SER A 341 19.50 -1.61 4.01
N ALA A 342 19.49 -2.95 4.01
CA ALA A 342 19.02 -3.72 5.16
C ALA A 342 19.83 -3.44 6.43
N VAL A 343 21.17 -3.45 6.33
CA VAL A 343 22.06 -3.14 7.48
C VAL A 343 21.74 -1.76 8.04
N ARG A 344 21.54 -0.75 7.20
CA ARG A 344 21.25 0.61 7.65
C ARG A 344 19.86 0.77 8.30
N CYS A 345 18.88 -0.01 7.87
CA CYS A 345 17.47 0.20 8.22
C CYS A 345 16.96 -0.66 9.35
N ILE A 346 17.30 -1.94 9.30
CA ILE A 346 16.63 -2.98 10.07
C ILE A 346 17.59 -3.88 10.83
N ASP A 347 18.90 -3.61 10.81
CA ASP A 347 19.84 -4.21 11.76
C ASP A 347 19.68 -3.53 13.13
N LYS A 348 19.06 -4.23 14.09
CA LYS A 348 18.79 -3.70 15.42
C LYS A 348 19.14 -4.70 16.51
N THR A 349 19.99 -4.25 17.43
CA THR A 349 20.38 -5.00 18.64
C THR A 349 19.75 -4.40 19.88
N GLY A 350 19.55 -5.24 20.91
CA GLY A 350 18.99 -4.80 22.20
C GLY A 350 17.46 -4.99 22.32
N PRO A 351 16.84 -4.45 23.37
CA PRO A 351 15.39 -4.54 23.58
C PRO A 351 14.61 -3.85 22.46
N LEU A 352 13.43 -4.41 22.11
CA LEU A 352 12.50 -3.83 21.13
C LEU A 352 11.23 -3.36 21.84
N SER A 353 10.81 -2.12 21.61
CA SER A 353 9.79 -1.45 22.45
C SER A 353 8.34 -1.63 21.99
N GLY A 354 8.08 -2.30 20.87
CA GLY A 354 6.73 -2.59 20.39
C GLY A 354 6.67 -3.12 18.95
N PRO A 355 5.46 -3.35 18.40
CA PRO A 355 5.28 -3.94 17.07
C PRO A 355 6.01 -3.19 15.96
N ALA A 356 5.97 -1.86 15.98
CA ALA A 356 6.63 -1.00 14.99
C ALA A 356 8.17 -1.04 15.03
N ASP A 357 8.75 -1.51 16.13
CA ASP A 357 10.19 -1.70 16.26
C ASP A 357 10.60 -3.11 15.79
N ARG A 358 9.76 -4.11 16.10
CA ARG A 358 9.91 -5.53 15.74
C ARG A 358 9.74 -5.79 14.25
N ASP A 359 8.75 -5.16 13.60
CA ASP A 359 8.55 -5.27 12.15
C ASP A 359 9.67 -4.64 11.31
N HIS A 360 10.54 -3.84 11.94
CA HIS A 360 11.74 -3.21 11.39
C HIS A 360 13.02 -3.73 12.05
N CYS A 361 13.04 -5.01 12.48
CA CYS A 361 14.23 -5.68 13.01
C CYS A 361 14.47 -6.99 12.25
N LEU A 362 15.55 -7.07 11.46
CA LEU A 362 15.91 -8.24 10.66
C LEU A 362 16.16 -9.46 11.54
N GLN A 363 16.82 -9.27 12.69
CA GLN A 363 17.05 -10.33 13.66
C GLN A 363 15.73 -10.90 14.20
N TYR A 364 14.76 -10.04 14.51
CA TYR A 364 13.45 -10.48 15.01
C TYR A 364 12.70 -11.28 13.93
N ALA A 365 12.67 -10.75 12.70
CA ALA A 365 12.03 -11.40 11.56
C ALA A 365 12.61 -12.81 11.30
N VAL A 366 13.95 -12.94 11.28
CA VAL A 366 14.62 -14.23 11.10
C VAL A 366 14.36 -15.17 12.27
N ALA A 367 14.46 -14.69 13.51
CA ALA A 367 14.22 -15.52 14.70
C ALA A 367 12.80 -16.10 14.72
N VAL A 368 11.78 -15.27 14.50
CA VAL A 368 10.38 -15.72 14.45
C VAL A 368 10.16 -16.67 13.28
N ALA A 369 10.68 -16.37 12.09
CA ALA A 369 10.51 -17.24 10.93
C ALA A 369 11.13 -18.63 11.14
N LEU A 370 12.29 -18.72 11.80
CA LEU A 370 12.93 -19.99 12.16
C LEU A 370 12.15 -20.76 13.24
N LEU A 371 11.53 -20.06 14.20
CA LEU A 371 10.78 -20.69 15.31
C LEU A 371 9.38 -21.15 14.89
N TYR A 372 8.66 -20.36 14.10
CA TYR A 372 7.24 -20.58 13.84
C TYR A 372 6.96 -21.14 12.44
N GLY A 373 7.90 -21.00 11.50
CA GLY A 373 7.72 -21.46 10.12
C GLY A 373 6.66 -20.70 9.32
N ASN A 374 6.10 -19.64 9.90
CA ASN A 374 5.18 -18.69 9.28
C ASN A 374 5.39 -17.29 9.90
N MET A 375 4.72 -16.28 9.33
CA MET A 375 4.77 -14.91 9.82
C MET A 375 3.43 -14.21 9.55
N THR A 376 2.91 -13.50 10.55
CA THR A 376 1.66 -12.74 10.51
C THR A 376 1.84 -11.46 11.33
N SER A 377 0.89 -10.52 11.25
CA SER A 377 0.87 -9.30 12.07
C SER A 377 0.99 -9.61 13.57
N ASP A 378 0.32 -10.67 14.01
CA ASP A 378 0.19 -11.04 15.42
C ASP A 378 1.53 -11.50 16.01
N HIS A 379 2.49 -11.90 15.17
CA HIS A 379 3.84 -12.24 15.62
C HIS A 379 4.66 -11.03 16.06
N TYR A 380 4.21 -9.80 15.80
CA TYR A 380 4.86 -8.59 16.30
C TYR A 380 4.29 -8.13 17.65
N GLU A 381 3.24 -8.76 18.16
CA GLU A 381 2.63 -8.42 19.45
C GLU A 381 3.43 -9.01 20.63
N ASP A 382 3.21 -8.44 21.81
CA ASP A 382 3.92 -8.84 23.04
C ASP A 382 3.70 -10.32 23.41
N SER A 383 2.56 -10.89 23.02
CA SER A 383 2.23 -12.30 23.25
C SER A 383 3.22 -13.26 22.57
N VAL A 384 3.80 -12.88 21.43
CA VAL A 384 4.84 -13.65 20.73
C VAL A 384 6.23 -13.15 21.12
N ALA A 385 6.41 -11.84 21.21
CA ALA A 385 7.71 -11.24 21.54
C ALA A 385 8.23 -11.59 22.94
N SER A 386 7.34 -12.00 23.86
CA SER A 386 7.69 -12.47 25.21
C SER A 386 8.24 -13.91 25.25
N ASP A 387 8.23 -14.65 24.14
CA ASP A 387 8.91 -15.95 24.08
C ASP A 387 10.43 -15.75 24.22
N PRO A 388 11.06 -16.25 25.30
CA PRO A 388 12.47 -16.03 25.57
C PRO A 388 13.39 -16.58 24.46
N ARG A 389 12.92 -17.55 23.68
CA ARG A 389 13.68 -18.12 22.56
C ARG A 389 13.89 -17.11 21.44
N VAL A 390 12.96 -16.17 21.25
CA VAL A 390 13.08 -15.12 20.23
C VAL A 390 14.32 -14.27 20.50
N ASP A 391 14.42 -13.72 21.71
CA ASP A 391 15.57 -12.90 22.12
C ASP A 391 16.87 -13.71 22.24
N GLU A 392 16.80 -14.98 22.61
CA GLU A 392 17.96 -15.88 22.58
C GLU A 392 18.51 -16.04 21.16
N LEU A 393 17.65 -16.32 20.18
CA LEU A 393 18.08 -16.44 18.79
C LEU A 393 18.59 -15.10 18.24
N ARG A 394 17.92 -13.99 18.54
CA ARG A 394 18.36 -12.65 18.11
C ARG A 394 19.80 -12.36 18.51
N ARG A 395 20.23 -12.75 19.72
CA ARG A 395 21.62 -12.59 20.19
C ARG A 395 22.63 -13.45 19.42
N LYS A 396 22.18 -14.51 18.75
CA LYS A 396 23.00 -15.42 17.94
C LYS A 396 23.04 -15.05 16.45
N ILE A 397 22.23 -14.07 16.02
CA ILE A 397 22.17 -13.63 14.62
C ILE A 397 23.28 -12.62 14.35
N LEU A 398 24.13 -12.93 13.38
CA LEU A 398 25.22 -12.10 12.89
C LEU A 398 24.85 -11.59 11.50
N ILE A 399 24.67 -10.28 11.36
CA ILE A 399 24.34 -9.63 10.09
C ILE A 399 25.62 -9.09 9.45
N ALA A 400 25.81 -9.34 8.16
CA ALA A 400 26.89 -8.78 7.37
C ALA A 400 26.39 -8.29 5.99
N GLU A 401 26.94 -7.16 5.52
CA GLU A 401 26.73 -6.75 4.13
C GLU A 401 27.41 -7.74 3.18
N ASN A 402 26.71 -8.14 2.12
CA ASN A 402 27.30 -8.73 0.93
C ASN A 402 27.38 -7.65 -0.18
N PRO A 403 28.60 -7.27 -0.62
CA PRO A 403 28.77 -6.21 -1.62
C PRO A 403 28.05 -6.48 -2.95
N GLN A 404 27.94 -7.73 -3.38
CA GLN A 404 27.22 -8.08 -4.61
C GLN A 404 25.71 -7.88 -4.46
N TYR A 405 25.14 -8.24 -3.30
CA TYR A 405 23.72 -7.98 -3.04
C TYR A 405 23.43 -6.48 -3.03
N SER A 406 24.32 -5.66 -2.44
CA SER A 406 24.21 -4.20 -2.48
C SER A 406 24.30 -3.63 -3.90
N ALA A 407 25.17 -4.19 -4.76
CA ALA A 407 25.29 -3.77 -6.15
C ALA A 407 24.03 -4.10 -6.96
N ASP A 408 23.51 -5.33 -6.82
CA ASP A 408 22.31 -5.80 -7.53
C ASP A 408 21.02 -5.09 -7.07
N TYR A 409 21.00 -4.58 -5.84
CA TYR A 409 19.88 -3.82 -5.29
C TYR A 409 19.64 -2.50 -6.02
N VAL A 410 20.70 -1.79 -6.41
CA VAL A 410 20.62 -0.49 -7.12
C VAL A 410 20.68 -0.63 -8.64
N ASP A 411 21.04 -1.80 -9.16
CA ASP A 411 21.05 -2.10 -10.59
C ASP A 411 19.61 -2.06 -11.15
N PRO A 412 19.28 -1.17 -12.11
CA PRO A 412 17.94 -1.03 -12.64
C PRO A 412 17.40 -2.28 -13.35
N ASP A 413 18.27 -3.16 -13.85
CA ASP A 413 17.88 -4.38 -14.55
C ASP A 413 17.67 -5.55 -13.57
N ARG A 414 18.30 -5.50 -12.40
CA ARG A 414 18.13 -6.52 -11.34
C ARG A 414 17.10 -6.10 -10.31
N ARG A 415 17.41 -5.05 -9.55
CA ARG A 415 16.65 -4.58 -8.38
C ARG A 415 16.35 -5.72 -7.42
N SER A 416 17.38 -6.51 -7.10
CA SER A 416 17.22 -7.62 -6.16
C SER A 416 17.08 -7.10 -4.73
N CYS A 417 16.54 -7.92 -3.84
CA CYS A 417 16.47 -7.61 -2.42
C CYS A 417 16.98 -8.84 -1.67
N ALA A 418 18.25 -9.17 -1.91
CA ALA A 418 18.80 -10.47 -1.59
C ALA A 418 19.17 -10.62 -0.11
N ASN A 419 18.89 -11.81 0.43
CA ASN A 419 19.38 -12.28 1.72
C ASN A 419 19.84 -13.73 1.60
N SER A 420 20.82 -14.11 2.42
CA SER A 420 21.07 -15.52 2.71
C SER A 420 21.13 -15.79 4.21
N VAL A 421 20.64 -16.98 4.60
CA VAL A 421 20.59 -17.43 5.99
C VAL A 421 21.27 -18.80 6.10
N GLN A 422 22.14 -18.96 7.10
CA GLN A 422 22.79 -20.23 7.44
C GLN A 422 22.86 -20.37 8.96
N VAL A 423 22.54 -21.57 9.47
CA VAL A 423 22.57 -21.87 10.90
C VAL A 423 23.75 -22.78 11.21
N HIS A 424 24.54 -22.41 12.22
CA HIS A 424 25.67 -23.19 12.74
C HIS A 424 25.32 -23.75 14.12
N PHE A 425 25.54 -25.05 14.31
CA PHE A 425 25.22 -25.76 15.54
C PHE A 425 26.44 -25.92 16.45
N LYS A 426 26.19 -26.20 17.73
CA LYS A 426 27.23 -26.43 18.75
C LYS A 426 28.11 -27.66 18.46
N ASP A 427 27.59 -28.64 17.73
CA ASP A 427 28.30 -29.84 17.27
C ASP A 427 29.25 -29.58 16.07
N ARG A 428 29.39 -28.31 15.65
CA ARG A 428 30.17 -27.84 14.49
C ARG A 428 29.60 -28.21 13.12
N THR A 429 28.41 -28.81 13.06
CA THR A 429 27.66 -28.95 11.81
C THR A 429 26.94 -27.65 11.46
N SER A 430 26.46 -27.53 10.23
CA SER A 430 25.66 -26.40 9.78
C SER A 430 24.61 -26.82 8.77
N THR A 431 23.55 -26.03 8.63
CA THR A 431 22.63 -26.17 7.51
C THR A 431 23.31 -25.77 6.20
N ASN A 432 22.67 -26.11 5.07
CA ASN A 432 22.96 -25.42 3.82
C ASN A 432 22.71 -23.91 3.99
N LYS A 433 23.47 -23.09 3.25
CA LYS A 433 23.18 -21.68 3.09
C LYS A 433 22.02 -21.54 2.10
N PHE A 434 20.89 -21.01 2.55
CA PHE A 434 19.77 -20.70 1.67
C PHE A 434 19.83 -19.23 1.28
N GLU A 435 19.95 -18.98 -0.02
CA GLU A 435 19.99 -17.66 -0.63
C GLU A 435 18.71 -17.42 -1.43
N VAL A 436 18.10 -16.26 -1.23
CA VAL A 436 16.92 -15.82 -1.99
C VAL A 436 17.20 -14.41 -2.48
N GLU A 437 17.36 -14.25 -3.78
CA GLU A 437 17.68 -12.95 -4.40
C GLU A 437 16.45 -12.06 -4.58
N TYR A 438 15.36 -12.65 -5.06
CA TYR A 438 14.14 -11.93 -5.42
C TYR A 438 12.98 -12.37 -4.52
N PRO A 439 12.36 -11.44 -3.77
CA PRO A 439 11.18 -11.77 -2.99
C PRO A 439 10.05 -12.22 -3.91
N ILE A 440 9.13 -13.03 -3.40
CA ILE A 440 8.00 -13.55 -4.18
C ILE A 440 7.22 -12.44 -4.91
N GLY A 441 7.08 -11.26 -4.31
CA GLY A 441 6.39 -10.13 -4.92
C GLY A 441 7.19 -9.33 -5.93
N HIS A 442 8.41 -9.74 -6.30
CA HIS A 442 9.23 -9.08 -7.31
C HIS A 442 8.68 -9.30 -8.73
N ARG A 443 8.97 -8.39 -9.68
CA ARG A 443 8.57 -8.50 -11.09
C ARG A 443 8.99 -9.84 -11.72
N ARG A 444 10.20 -10.31 -11.42
CA ARG A 444 10.74 -11.59 -11.93
C ARG A 444 9.97 -12.82 -11.43
N ARG A 445 9.12 -12.69 -10.41
CA ARG A 445 8.36 -13.77 -9.79
C ARG A 445 6.85 -13.55 -9.87
N ARG A 446 6.36 -12.77 -10.85
CA ARG A 446 4.92 -12.44 -11.00
C ARG A 446 4.01 -13.67 -11.15
N MET A 447 4.50 -14.76 -11.72
CA MET A 447 3.76 -16.01 -11.82
C MET A 447 3.44 -16.62 -10.45
N ASP A 448 4.33 -16.42 -9.46
CA ASP A 448 4.09 -16.82 -8.07
C ASP A 448 3.34 -15.71 -7.31
N ALA A 449 3.66 -14.44 -7.60
CA ALA A 449 3.14 -13.29 -6.88
C ALA A 449 1.63 -13.11 -7.05
N PHE A 450 1.10 -13.21 -8.27
CA PHE A 450 -0.30 -12.93 -8.55
C PHE A 450 -1.26 -13.91 -7.83
N PRO A 451 -1.05 -15.24 -7.87
CA PRO A 451 -1.85 -16.17 -7.05
C PRO A 451 -1.71 -15.91 -5.55
N ALA A 452 -0.52 -15.52 -5.08
CA ALA A 452 -0.30 -15.20 -3.67
C ALA A 452 -1.05 -13.91 -3.26
N LEU A 453 -1.15 -12.91 -4.14
CA LEU A 453 -1.94 -11.70 -3.95
C LEU A 453 -3.44 -12.00 -3.90
N GLU A 454 -3.94 -12.86 -4.79
CA GLU A 454 -5.33 -13.32 -4.75
C GLU A 454 -5.65 -14.01 -3.43
N LYS A 455 -4.75 -14.89 -2.97
CA LYS A 455 -4.88 -15.56 -1.67
C LYS A 455 -4.90 -14.56 -0.51
N LYS A 456 -4.02 -13.55 -0.55
CA LYS A 456 -4.01 -12.46 0.43
C LYS A 456 -5.32 -11.67 0.40
N PHE A 457 -5.83 -11.36 -0.79
CA PHE A 457 -7.06 -10.60 -0.98
C PHE A 457 -8.27 -11.36 -0.42
N ILE A 458 -8.51 -12.61 -0.82
CA ILE A 458 -9.62 -13.41 -0.29
C ILE A 458 -9.52 -13.63 1.23
N SER A 459 -8.31 -13.88 1.75
CA SER A 459 -8.08 -13.98 3.19
C SER A 459 -8.43 -12.67 3.93
N SER A 460 -8.18 -11.53 3.30
CA SER A 460 -8.49 -10.21 3.87
C SER A 460 -9.98 -9.90 3.81
N LEU A 461 -10.66 -10.34 2.74
CA LEU A 461 -12.13 -10.28 2.65
C LEU A 461 -12.78 -11.08 3.78
N HIS A 462 -12.32 -12.31 4.05
CA HIS A 462 -12.85 -13.14 5.13
C HIS A 462 -12.64 -12.55 6.53
N LYS A 463 -11.68 -11.63 6.72
CA LYS A 463 -11.54 -10.91 8.00
C LYS A 463 -12.64 -9.89 8.25
N LYS A 464 -13.36 -9.44 7.20
CA LYS A 464 -14.36 -8.37 7.30
C LYS A 464 -15.76 -8.80 6.89
N PHE A 465 -15.88 -9.73 5.94
CA PHE A 465 -17.13 -10.11 5.32
C PHE A 465 -17.43 -11.62 5.49
N PRO A 466 -18.71 -12.01 5.58
CA PRO A 466 -19.10 -13.42 5.54
C PRO A 466 -18.59 -14.14 4.28
N PRO A 467 -18.38 -15.47 4.33
CA PRO A 467 -17.79 -16.22 3.22
C PRO A 467 -18.46 -16.04 1.86
N GLU A 468 -19.80 -16.04 1.83
CA GLU A 468 -20.57 -15.83 0.59
C GLU A 468 -20.27 -14.46 -0.04
N ARG A 469 -20.28 -13.39 0.78
CA ARG A 469 -19.97 -12.03 0.33
C ARG A 469 -18.53 -11.89 -0.12
N ALA A 470 -17.58 -12.50 0.61
CA ALA A 470 -16.18 -12.51 0.22
C ALA A 470 -15.98 -13.20 -1.14
N GLY A 471 -16.61 -14.35 -1.39
CA GLY A 471 -16.58 -15.04 -2.67
C GLY A 471 -17.17 -14.19 -3.81
N PHE A 472 -18.35 -13.61 -3.60
CA PHE A 472 -19.00 -12.73 -4.59
C PHE A 472 -18.13 -11.52 -4.98
N ILE A 473 -17.55 -10.85 -3.99
CA ILE A 473 -16.64 -9.71 -4.25
C ILE A 473 -15.43 -10.19 -5.05
N PHE A 474 -14.81 -11.30 -4.63
CA PHE A 474 -13.63 -11.86 -5.26
C PHE A 474 -13.86 -12.19 -6.74
N GLU A 475 -14.94 -12.91 -7.06
CA GLU A 475 -15.29 -13.27 -8.44
C GLU A 475 -15.47 -12.04 -9.34
N ARG A 476 -16.13 -10.99 -8.83
CA ARG A 476 -16.36 -9.76 -9.62
C ARG A 476 -15.09 -8.98 -9.91
N VAL A 477 -14.18 -8.86 -8.95
CA VAL A 477 -13.03 -7.96 -9.08
C VAL A 477 -11.77 -8.65 -9.59
N THR A 478 -11.75 -9.98 -9.65
CA THR A 478 -10.63 -10.74 -10.26
C THR A 478 -10.80 -10.95 -11.77
N ASP A 479 -12.02 -10.85 -12.30
CA ASP A 479 -12.24 -10.76 -13.75
C ASP A 479 -11.85 -9.36 -14.27
N ALA A 480 -10.88 -9.30 -15.18
CA ALA A 480 -10.35 -8.04 -15.68
C ALA A 480 -11.35 -7.21 -16.52
N GLN A 481 -12.26 -7.87 -17.25
CA GLN A 481 -13.26 -7.17 -18.06
C GLN A 481 -14.35 -6.60 -17.17
N VAL A 482 -14.79 -7.37 -16.18
CA VAL A 482 -15.76 -6.91 -15.17
C VAL A 482 -15.15 -5.76 -14.37
N PHE A 483 -13.91 -5.92 -13.87
CA PHE A 483 -13.21 -4.88 -13.11
C PHE A 483 -13.17 -3.56 -13.89
N ASP A 484 -12.70 -3.57 -15.14
CA ASP A 484 -12.55 -2.35 -15.94
C ASP A 484 -13.88 -1.63 -16.20
N ALA A 485 -14.98 -2.39 -16.31
CA ALA A 485 -16.30 -1.87 -16.58
C ALA A 485 -17.02 -1.30 -15.35
N LEU A 486 -16.56 -1.60 -14.13
CA LEU A 486 -17.14 -1.05 -12.91
C LEU A 486 -16.95 0.47 -12.87
N THR A 487 -17.96 1.17 -12.34
CA THR A 487 -17.79 2.56 -11.91
C THR A 487 -17.06 2.57 -10.55
N PRO A 488 -16.35 3.66 -10.18
CA PRO A 488 -15.77 3.81 -8.85
C PRO A 488 -16.82 3.69 -7.74
N MET A 489 -18.06 4.13 -7.97
CA MET A 489 -19.14 4.02 -6.99
C MET A 489 -19.51 2.56 -6.73
N ASP A 490 -19.71 1.78 -7.79
CA ASP A 490 -20.05 0.35 -7.67
C ASP A 490 -18.89 -0.45 -7.09
N PHE A 491 -17.65 -0.11 -7.48
CA PHE A 491 -16.45 -0.74 -6.94
C PHE A 491 -16.32 -0.51 -5.43
N MET A 492 -16.49 0.73 -4.96
CA MET A 492 -16.37 1.06 -3.54
C MET A 492 -17.52 0.45 -2.71
N GLU A 493 -18.72 0.38 -3.27
CA GLU A 493 -19.89 -0.23 -2.62
C GLU A 493 -19.66 -1.71 -2.27
N LEU A 494 -18.91 -2.46 -3.10
CA LEU A 494 -18.52 -3.85 -2.80
C LEU A 494 -17.89 -4.00 -1.42
N PHE A 495 -17.10 -3.00 -1.01
CA PHE A 495 -16.32 -3.01 0.24
C PHE A 495 -16.96 -2.19 1.36
N ASN A 496 -18.16 -1.65 1.18
CA ASN A 496 -18.90 -0.95 2.23
C ASN A 496 -19.29 -1.95 3.35
N ALA A 497 -18.99 -1.66 4.61
CA ALA A 497 -19.34 -2.56 5.72
C ALA A 497 -20.87 -2.73 5.85
N THR A 498 -21.63 -1.69 5.52
CA THR A 498 -23.09 -1.62 5.59
C THR A 498 -23.64 -1.15 4.23
N PRO A 499 -23.59 -2.01 3.20
CA PRO A 499 -23.97 -1.61 1.86
C PRO A 499 -25.48 -1.39 1.76
N HIS A 500 -25.90 -0.64 0.76
CA HIS A 500 -27.31 -0.48 0.47
C HIS A 500 -27.93 -1.84 0.07
N PRO A 501 -29.01 -2.29 0.72
CA PRO A 501 -29.55 -3.65 0.56
C PRO A 501 -30.15 -3.92 -0.83
N VAL A 502 -30.33 -2.88 -1.66
CA VAL A 502 -30.74 -3.04 -3.08
C VAL A 502 -29.52 -3.17 -4.00
N LEU A 503 -28.39 -2.54 -3.65
CA LEU A 503 -27.18 -2.55 -4.48
C LEU A 503 -26.37 -3.84 -4.24
N LEU A 504 -26.36 -4.31 -3.00
CA LEU A 504 -25.81 -5.60 -2.60
C LEU A 504 -26.87 -6.36 -1.81
N PRO A 505 -27.80 -7.06 -2.50
CA PRO A 505 -28.86 -7.78 -1.84
C PRO A 505 -28.32 -8.82 -0.86
N PRO A 506 -29.04 -9.10 0.24
CA PRO A 506 -28.66 -10.15 1.17
C PRO A 506 -28.49 -11.45 0.40
N MET A 507 -27.29 -12.02 0.46
CA MET A 507 -27.04 -13.36 -0.06
C MET A 507 -27.86 -14.31 0.80
N ARG A 508 -28.87 -14.93 0.19
CA ARG A 508 -29.67 -15.95 0.88
C ARG A 508 -28.75 -17.15 1.05
N ALA A 509 -28.56 -17.59 2.30
CA ALA A 509 -27.91 -18.86 2.56
C ALA A 509 -28.53 -19.91 1.63
N ALA A 510 -27.71 -20.46 0.73
CA ALA A 510 -28.19 -21.56 -0.08
C ALA A 510 -28.60 -22.69 0.89
N PRO A 511 -29.77 -23.33 0.73
CA PRO A 511 -30.17 -24.43 1.60
C PRO A 511 -29.09 -25.52 1.54
N GLY A 512 -28.32 -25.67 2.62
CA GLY A 512 -27.28 -26.70 2.72
C GLY A 512 -25.82 -26.27 2.53
N VAL A 513 -25.48 -24.97 2.59
CA VAL A 513 -24.07 -24.55 2.71
C VAL A 513 -23.64 -24.62 4.17
N PHE A 514 -22.70 -25.51 4.44
CA PHE A 514 -22.11 -25.79 5.74
C PHE A 514 -21.71 -24.51 6.49
N ASP A 515 -22.18 -24.42 7.73
CA ASP A 515 -21.61 -23.56 8.76
C ASP A 515 -20.13 -23.94 8.94
N TYR A 516 -19.22 -23.18 8.34
CA TYR A 516 -17.79 -23.32 8.61
C TYR A 516 -17.47 -22.50 9.86
N THR A 517 -17.97 -22.97 11.01
CA THR A 517 -17.41 -22.56 12.29
C THR A 517 -15.94 -22.97 12.28
N PRO A 518 -14.98 -22.05 12.45
CA PRO A 518 -13.58 -22.44 12.57
C PRO A 518 -13.46 -23.42 13.71
N ILE A 519 -12.89 -24.60 13.44
CA ILE A 519 -12.51 -25.55 14.48
C ILE A 519 -11.55 -24.82 15.40
N ASP A 520 -12.01 -24.52 16.61
CA ASP A 520 -11.17 -24.09 17.72
C ASP A 520 -10.14 -25.20 17.97
N ASN A 521 -8.85 -24.88 17.85
CA ASN A 521 -7.74 -25.80 18.10
C ASN A 521 -7.53 -26.09 19.60
N ARG A 522 -8.58 -26.01 20.43
CA ARG A 522 -8.55 -26.31 21.85
C ARG A 522 -9.75 -27.14 22.30
N ALA A 523 -9.82 -28.40 21.87
CA ALA A 523 -10.57 -29.41 22.63
C ALA A 523 -10.17 -30.84 22.23
N SER A 524 -9.02 -31.30 22.70
CA SER A 524 -8.83 -32.73 22.93
C SER A 524 -9.51 -33.10 24.25
N THR A 525 -10.71 -33.67 24.20
CA THR A 525 -11.10 -34.91 24.90
C THR A 525 -12.57 -35.22 24.67
N LEU A 526 -12.83 -36.45 24.23
CA LEU A 526 -14.12 -37.10 24.03
C LEU A 526 -15.02 -37.14 25.27
N GLY A 527 -16.34 -37.12 25.04
CA GLY A 527 -17.35 -37.60 25.98
C GLY A 527 -18.76 -37.68 25.37
N LEU A 528 -19.02 -38.74 24.60
CA LEU A 528 -20.34 -39.16 24.09
C LEU A 528 -21.31 -39.58 25.21
N ARG A 529 -22.61 -39.22 25.09
CA ARG A 529 -23.84 -39.96 25.48
C ARG A 529 -25.06 -39.13 24.99
N LEU A 530 -25.64 -39.41 23.82
CA LEU A 530 -26.76 -40.34 23.55
C LEU A 530 -28.02 -40.16 24.42
N THR A 531 -29.01 -39.50 23.79
CA THR A 531 -30.44 -39.83 23.59
C THR A 531 -31.41 -40.14 24.74
N ASP A 532 -32.63 -39.62 24.48
CA ASP A 532 -33.97 -40.12 24.83
C ASP A 532 -34.70 -39.63 26.08
N GLY A 533 -35.95 -39.19 25.86
CA GLY A 533 -37.05 -39.61 26.73
C GLY A 533 -38.00 -38.52 27.25
N ASN A 534 -39.14 -38.38 26.59
CA ASN A 534 -40.45 -37.93 27.11
C ASN A 534 -40.64 -37.99 28.63
N SER A 535 -41.26 -36.95 29.22
CA SER A 535 -42.55 -37.12 29.92
C SER A 535 -43.14 -35.79 30.40
N ALA A 536 -44.43 -35.64 30.16
CA ALA A 536 -45.30 -34.59 30.67
C ALA A 536 -45.62 -34.77 32.17
N ARG A 537 -45.88 -33.68 32.90
CA ARG A 537 -47.16 -33.45 33.61
C ARG A 537 -47.19 -32.11 34.36
N ALA A 538 -48.39 -31.53 34.33
CA ALA A 538 -48.88 -30.30 34.95
C ALA A 538 -48.84 -30.31 36.49
N VAL A 539 -48.84 -29.11 37.10
CA VAL A 539 -49.81 -28.66 38.14
C VAL A 539 -49.93 -27.12 38.09
N GLU A 540 -51.16 -26.66 38.28
CA GLU A 540 -51.74 -25.31 38.26
C GLU A 540 -51.23 -24.32 39.32
N ALA A 541 -51.39 -23.01 39.05
CA ALA A 541 -52.18 -22.09 39.89
C ALA A 541 -52.26 -20.69 39.25
N GLU A 542 -53.45 -20.31 38.78
CA GLU A 542 -53.87 -18.93 38.51
C GLU A 542 -54.15 -18.19 39.83
N ALA A 543 -53.85 -16.89 39.88
CA ALA A 543 -54.76 -15.88 40.44
C ALA A 543 -54.26 -14.43 40.23
N VAL A 544 -55.05 -13.64 39.48
CA VAL A 544 -55.53 -12.26 39.80
C VAL A 544 -54.46 -11.14 39.75
N GLN A 545 -54.60 -10.00 39.03
CA GLN A 545 -55.73 -9.06 38.93
C GLN A 545 -55.57 -8.10 37.72
N GLN A 546 -56.69 -7.76 37.09
CA GLN A 546 -56.87 -6.88 35.93
C GLN A 546 -56.70 -5.38 36.24
N ALA A 547 -56.14 -4.63 35.29
CA ALA A 547 -56.88 -3.64 34.47
C ALA A 547 -56.05 -3.30 33.21
#